data_AF-A0ABD5SWL6-F1
#
_entry.id   AF-A0ABD5SWL6-F1
#
_cell.length_a   1.000
_cell.length_b   1.000
_cell.length_c   1.000
_cell.angle_alpha   90.00
_cell.angle_beta   90.00
_cell.angle_gamma   90.00
#
_symmetry.space_group_name_H-M   'P 1'
#
loop_
_entity.id
_entity.type
_entity.pdbx_description
1 polymer ?
#
loop_
_entity_poly.entity_id
_entity_poly.type
_entity_poly.pdbx_seq_one_letter_code
_entity_poly.pdbx_strand_id
1 'polypeptide(L)'
;MTDRPPSPSTPPAAPAIANTGPEDRVLATTTQLTDSIETALGCRLDETVLEDLLLELDRHDYVDWVTVSRGGDHVWDLSESPDRIGDAIAAAVIERVRSWLDLDE
;
A
#
# COMPACT_ATOMS: atom_id res chain seq x y z
N MET A 1 8.00 -52.84 -2.07
CA MET A 1 8.31 -51.59 -2.81
C MET A 1 7.00 -50.88 -3.00
N THR A 2 6.70 -49.89 -2.16
CA THR A 2 5.46 -49.12 -2.25
C THR A 2 5.83 -47.73 -2.73
N ASP A 3 5.47 -47.46 -3.99
CA ASP A 3 5.68 -46.19 -4.69
C ASP A 3 4.86 -45.09 -4.00
N ARG A 4 5.53 -44.07 -3.46
CA ARG A 4 4.87 -42.91 -2.84
C ARG A 4 4.69 -41.86 -3.94
N PRO A 5 3.47 -41.33 -4.14
CA PRO A 5 3.25 -40.28 -5.14
C PRO A 5 4.02 -39.00 -4.77
N PRO A 6 4.50 -38.23 -5.75
CA PRO A 6 5.24 -37.00 -5.49
C PRO A 6 4.35 -35.98 -4.80
N SER A 7 4.91 -35.26 -3.82
CA SER A 7 4.23 -34.17 -3.13
C SER A 7 3.87 -33.04 -4.12
N PRO A 8 2.71 -32.39 -3.97
CA PRO A 8 2.35 -31.23 -4.79
C PRO A 8 3.34 -30.08 -4.54
N SER A 9 3.80 -29.44 -5.61
CA SER A 9 4.61 -28.23 -5.55
C SER A 9 3.80 -27.10 -4.92
N THR A 10 4.28 -26.56 -3.81
CA THR A 10 3.73 -25.36 -3.19
C THR A 10 3.84 -24.19 -4.19
N PRO A 11 2.77 -23.41 -4.44
CA PRO A 11 2.87 -22.20 -5.24
C PRO A 11 3.92 -21.26 -4.63
N PRO A 12 4.71 -20.53 -5.44
CA PRO A 12 5.61 -19.52 -4.91
C PRO A 12 4.78 -18.51 -4.12
N ALA A 13 5.13 -18.31 -2.86
CA ALA A 13 4.54 -17.28 -2.03
C ALA A 13 4.68 -15.95 -2.77
N ALA A 14 3.56 -15.22 -2.91
CA ALA A 14 3.59 -13.86 -3.43
C ALA A 14 4.60 -13.05 -2.61
N PRO A 15 5.36 -12.12 -3.23
CA PRO A 15 6.32 -11.30 -2.52
C PRO A 15 5.57 -10.43 -1.50
N ALA A 16 5.55 -10.88 -0.25
CA ALA A 16 4.94 -10.13 0.84
C ALA A 16 5.65 -8.78 0.99
N ILE A 17 4.88 -7.73 1.31
CA ILE A 17 5.43 -6.45 1.76
C ILE A 17 6.43 -6.76 2.87
N ALA A 18 7.69 -6.48 2.60
CA ALA A 18 8.78 -7.03 3.39
C ALA A 18 9.16 -6.00 4.44
N ASN A 19 8.94 -6.31 5.72
CA ASN A 19 9.56 -5.58 6.83
C ASN A 19 11.06 -5.88 6.81
N THR A 20 11.80 -5.22 5.93
CA THR A 20 13.23 -5.47 5.70
C THR A 20 14.06 -4.32 6.22
N GLY A 21 14.31 -4.28 7.53
CA GLY A 21 15.28 -3.34 8.12
C GLY A 21 15.17 -3.21 9.65
N PRO A 22 16.26 -2.80 10.34
CA PRO A 22 16.41 -2.88 11.80
C PRO A 22 15.54 -1.93 12.64
N GLU A 23 14.66 -1.16 12.01
CA GLU A 23 13.73 -0.23 12.65
C GLU A 23 12.48 -0.24 11.76
N ASP A 24 11.34 -0.73 12.27
CA ASP A 24 9.92 -0.81 11.79
C ASP A 24 9.47 -0.29 10.40
N ARG A 25 10.37 -0.19 9.41
CA ARG A 25 10.07 0.40 8.12
C ARG A 25 9.25 -0.55 7.27
N VAL A 26 8.11 -0.05 6.81
CA VAL A 26 7.20 -0.76 5.92
C VAL A 26 7.48 -0.32 4.49
N LEU A 27 8.33 -1.09 3.78
CA LEU A 27 8.66 -0.81 2.38
C LEU A 27 7.85 -1.70 1.44
N ALA A 28 7.27 -1.10 0.40
CA ALA A 28 6.52 -1.82 -0.62
C ALA A 28 6.84 -1.25 -2.01
N THR A 29 6.81 -2.10 -3.03
CA THR A 29 6.86 -1.64 -4.41
C THR A 29 5.46 -1.39 -4.99
N THR A 30 5.34 -0.67 -6.12
CA THR A 30 4.03 -0.45 -6.76
C THR A 30 3.37 -1.78 -7.14
N THR A 31 4.13 -2.75 -7.65
CA THR A 31 3.60 -4.09 -7.95
C THR A 31 3.09 -4.78 -6.67
N GLN A 32 3.83 -4.71 -5.56
CA GLN A 32 3.40 -5.32 -4.29
C GLN A 32 2.13 -4.67 -3.73
N LEU A 33 2.00 -3.35 -3.86
CA LEU A 33 0.80 -2.63 -3.46
C LEU A 33 -0.39 -2.98 -4.34
N THR A 34 -0.18 -3.06 -5.66
CA THR A 34 -1.19 -3.50 -6.62
C THR A 34 -1.75 -4.86 -6.20
N ASP A 35 -0.90 -5.87 -6.05
CA ASP A 35 -1.30 -7.23 -5.68
C ASP A 35 -2.04 -7.26 -4.33
N SER A 36 -1.56 -6.50 -3.35
CA SER A 36 -2.17 -6.44 -2.02
C SER A 36 -3.57 -5.82 -2.06
N ILE A 37 -3.74 -4.70 -2.77
CA ILE A 37 -5.03 -4.01 -2.88
C ILE A 37 -6.01 -4.82 -3.73
N GLU A 38 -5.57 -5.40 -4.85
CA GLU A 38 -6.39 -6.30 -5.66
C GLU A 38 -6.91 -7.49 -4.84
N THR A 39 -6.05 -8.07 -4.00
CA THR A 39 -6.43 -9.16 -3.09
C THR A 39 -7.46 -8.70 -2.06
N ALA A 40 -7.28 -7.51 -1.48
CA ALA A 40 -8.18 -6.98 -0.46
C ALA A 40 -9.55 -6.59 -1.01
N LEU A 41 -9.60 -6.03 -2.23
CA LEU A 41 -10.82 -5.52 -2.86
C LEU A 41 -11.50 -6.53 -3.78
N GLY A 42 -10.80 -7.60 -4.18
CA GLY A 42 -11.29 -8.60 -5.13
C GLY A 42 -11.48 -8.04 -6.55
N CYS A 43 -10.76 -6.97 -6.92
CA CYS A 43 -10.79 -6.35 -8.23
C CYS A 43 -9.41 -6.33 -8.87
N ARG A 44 -9.34 -6.00 -10.17
CA ARG A 44 -8.09 -5.71 -10.86
C ARG A 44 -7.85 -4.21 -10.93
N LEU A 45 -6.61 -3.80 -10.71
CA LEU A 45 -6.16 -2.43 -10.81
C LEU A 45 -5.28 -2.27 -12.03
N ASP A 46 -5.34 -1.07 -12.62
CA ASP A 46 -4.34 -0.65 -13.58
C ASP A 46 -3.15 -0.10 -12.80
N GLU A 47 -1.99 -0.75 -12.94
CA GLU A 47 -0.78 -0.41 -12.20
C GLU A 47 -0.29 1.01 -12.50
N THR A 48 -0.46 1.50 -13.74
CA THR A 48 -0.10 2.88 -14.10
C THR A 48 -1.00 3.89 -13.40
N VAL A 49 -2.31 3.60 -13.32
CA VAL A 49 -3.25 4.46 -12.58
C VAL A 49 -2.95 4.46 -11.08
N LEU A 50 -2.59 3.31 -10.50
CA LEU A 50 -2.20 3.24 -9.10
C LEU A 50 -0.90 4.02 -8.85
N GLU A 51 0.09 3.91 -9.74
CA GLU A 51 1.35 4.64 -9.63
C GLU A 51 1.11 6.16 -9.69
N ASP A 52 0.30 6.65 -10.63
CA ASP A 52 -0.08 8.06 -10.70
C ASP A 52 -0.76 8.54 -9.40
N LEU A 53 -1.58 7.69 -8.79
CA LEU A 53 -2.24 7.98 -7.52
C LEU A 53 -1.24 8.02 -6.36
N LEU A 54 -0.30 7.07 -6.28
CA LEU A 54 0.76 7.06 -5.26
C LEU A 54 1.67 8.28 -5.38
N LEU A 55 2.00 8.72 -6.59
CA LEU A 55 2.76 9.95 -6.83
C LEU A 55 2.00 11.20 -6.37
N GLU A 56 0.67 11.23 -6.53
CA GLU A 56 -0.13 12.34 -6.00
C GLU A 56 -0.20 12.31 -4.47
N LEU A 57 -0.32 11.12 -3.87
CA LEU A 57 -0.27 10.96 -2.42
C LEU A 57 1.08 11.39 -1.84
N ASP A 58 2.19 11.11 -2.53
CA ASP A 58 3.53 11.57 -2.17
C ASP A 58 3.65 13.10 -2.22
N ARG A 59 3.08 13.76 -3.24
CA ARG A 59 3.02 15.23 -3.30
C ARG A 59 2.25 15.87 -2.14
N HIS A 60 1.38 15.10 -1.49
CA HIS A 60 0.60 15.52 -0.33
C HIS A 60 1.14 14.94 0.98
N ASP A 61 2.37 14.41 0.98
CA ASP A 61 3.06 13.84 2.13
C ASP A 61 2.33 12.63 2.78
N TYR A 62 1.47 11.91 2.05
CA TYR A 62 0.75 10.75 2.61
C TYR A 62 1.51 9.42 2.52
N VAL A 63 2.34 9.27 1.50
CA VAL A 63 3.26 8.15 1.30
C VAL A 63 4.61 8.72 0.89
N ASP A 64 5.70 8.04 1.17
CA ASP A 64 7.03 8.57 0.86
C ASP A 64 7.67 7.75 -0.27
N TRP A 65 7.89 8.35 -1.45
CA TRP A 65 8.70 7.71 -2.47
C TRP A 65 10.17 7.68 -2.07
N VAL A 66 10.76 6.49 -2.05
CA VAL A 66 12.15 6.29 -1.60
C VAL A 66 13.12 6.20 -2.76
N THR A 67 12.82 5.32 -3.73
CA THR A 67 13.74 4.99 -4.83
C THR A 67 13.06 4.17 -5.92
N VAL A 68 13.80 3.83 -6.97
CA VAL A 68 13.40 2.82 -7.96
C VAL A 68 14.24 1.57 -7.73
N SER A 69 13.59 0.41 -7.65
CA SER A 69 14.24 -0.89 -7.54
C SER A 69 15.10 -1.20 -8.77
N ARG A 70 15.98 -2.21 -8.66
CA ARG A 70 16.77 -2.68 -9.81
C ARG A 70 15.90 -3.20 -10.97
N GLY A 71 14.66 -3.61 -10.68
CA GLY A 71 13.70 -4.08 -11.67
C GLY A 71 12.93 -2.95 -12.37
N GLY A 72 13.10 -1.70 -11.95
CA GLY A 72 12.38 -0.55 -12.50
C GLY A 72 11.10 -0.17 -11.74
N ASP A 73 10.74 -0.89 -10.68
CA ASP A 73 9.54 -0.62 -9.87
C ASP A 73 9.81 0.44 -8.80
N HIS A 74 8.87 1.37 -8.58
CA HIS A 74 8.95 2.39 -7.55
C HIS A 74 8.82 1.75 -6.16
N VAL A 75 9.64 2.22 -5.21
CA VAL A 75 9.65 1.75 -3.82
C VAL A 75 9.15 2.86 -2.91
N TRP A 76 8.17 2.53 -2.08
CA TRP A 76 7.46 3.42 -1.18
C TRP A 76 7.74 3.04 0.27
N ASP A 77 7.96 4.04 1.11
CA ASP A 77 7.97 3.91 2.57
C ASP A 77 6.58 4.29 3.10
N LEU A 78 5.94 3.31 3.74
CA LEU A 78 4.56 3.40 4.23
C LEU A 78 4.50 3.41 5.76
N SER A 79 5.63 3.61 6.43
CA SER A 79 5.73 3.49 7.89
C SER A 79 4.81 4.47 8.62
N GLU A 80 4.76 5.72 8.13
CA GLU A 80 3.94 6.79 8.70
C GLU A 80 2.59 6.95 7.98
N SER A 81 2.39 6.26 6.86
CA SER A 81 1.20 6.44 6.02
C SER A 81 -0.13 6.16 6.73
N PRO A 82 -0.26 5.12 7.58
CA PRO A 82 -1.51 4.89 8.32
C PRO A 82 -1.94 6.09 9.17
N ASP A 83 -0.99 6.71 9.88
CA ASP A 83 -1.27 7.86 10.75
C ASP A 83 -1.58 9.11 9.91
N ARG A 84 -0.77 9.40 8.88
CA ARG A 84 -0.98 10.57 8.01
C ARG A 84 -2.32 10.51 7.26
N ILE A 85 -2.68 9.34 6.73
CA ILE A 85 -3.98 9.14 6.06
C ILE A 85 -5.12 9.20 7.09
N GLY A 86 -4.93 8.60 8.27
CA GLY A 86 -5.90 8.65 9.36
C GLY A 86 -6.24 10.07 9.78
N ASP A 87 -5.22 10.91 9.99
CA ASP A 87 -5.37 12.32 10.35
C ASP A 87 -6.10 13.12 9.26
N ALA A 88 -5.78 12.89 7.99
CA ALA A 88 -6.45 13.54 6.87
C ALA A 88 -7.95 13.18 6.80
N ILE A 89 -8.28 11.90 6.96
CA ILE A 89 -9.67 11.43 7.00
C ILE A 89 -10.39 12.04 8.21
N ALA A 90 -9.76 12.04 9.39
CA ALA A 90 -10.33 12.61 10.60
C ALA A 90 -10.62 14.10 10.43
N ALA A 91 -9.69 14.87 9.85
CA ALA A 91 -9.87 16.29 9.56
C ALA A 91 -11.06 16.53 8.62
N ALA A 92 -11.15 15.79 7.51
CA ALA A 92 -12.25 15.91 6.55
C ALA A 92 -13.62 15.54 7.17
N VAL A 93 -13.65 14.53 8.04
CA VAL A 93 -14.87 14.16 8.78
C VAL A 93 -15.27 15.23 9.78
N ILE A 94 -14.32 15.79 10.54
CA ILE A 94 -14.58 16.89 11.48
C ILE A 94 -15.14 18.10 10.75
N GLU A 95 -14.53 18.50 9.64
CA GLU A 95 -15.00 19.59 8.79
C GLU A 95 -16.43 19.33 8.30
N ARG A 96 -16.71 18.10 7.82
CA ARG A 96 -18.05 17.72 7.39
C ARG A 96 -19.08 17.81 8.52
N VAL A 97 -18.74 17.34 9.71
CA VAL A 97 -19.63 17.39 10.88
C VAL A 97 -19.86 18.83 11.33
N ARG A 98 -18.84 19.69 11.31
CA ARG A 98 -18.98 21.12 11.61
C ARG A 98 -19.93 21.80 10.64
N SER A 99 -19.77 21.53 9.34
CA SER A 99 -20.67 22.05 8.29
C SER A 99 -22.12 21.61 8.50
N TRP A 100 -22.38 20.38 8.93
CA TRP A 100 -23.75 19.93 9.24
C TRP A 100 -24.35 20.57 10.49
N LEU A 101 -23.51 20.92 11.45
CA LEU A 101 -23.92 21.55 12.70
C LEU A 101 -24.00 23.07 12.59
N ASP A 102 -23.74 23.64 11.40
CA ASP A 102 -23.67 25.08 11.17
C ASP A 102 -22.67 25.76 12.14
N LEU A 103 -21.61 25.03 12.51
CA LEU A 103 -20.52 25.53 13.37
C LEU A 103 -19.50 26.37 12.58
N ASP A 104 -19.92 26.93 11.45
CA ASP A 104 -19.14 27.88 10.68
C ASP A 104 -19.11 29.23 11.43
N GLU A 105 -18.14 29.38 12.33
CA GLU A 105 -17.65 30.67 12.86
C GLU A 105 -16.25 31.00 12.31
#